data_AF-A0A1C0SSZ4-F1
#
_entry.id   AF-A0A1C0SSZ4-F1
#
_cell.length_a   1.000
_cell.length_b   1.000
_cell.length_c   1.000
_cell.angle_alpha   90.00
_cell.angle_beta   90.00
_cell.angle_gamma   90.00
#
_symmetry.space_group_name_H-M   'P 1'
#
loop_
_entity.id
_entity.type
_entity.pdbx_description
1 polymer ?
#
loop_
_entity_poly.entity_id
_entity_poly.type
_entity_poly.pdbx_seq_one_letter_code
_entity_poly.pdbx_strand_id
1 'polypeptide(L)'
;MASMTIRNLDDSLSSACGSAPCPMAGAWKTRHATSVAEAEIRYGMARMGHGRRRQQLEHAVISIFNDDFAGRILPFDGEAAWAYAAVACERFQAGRPISQVDAQIIATPTRDQQQ
;
A
#
# COMPACT_ATOMS: atom_id res chain seq x y z
N MET A 1 2.72 -12.55 -5.34
CA MET A 1 2.14 -11.20 -5.45
C MET A 1 2.87 -10.32 -4.49
N ALA A 2 3.59 -9.34 -5.03
CA ALA A 2 4.75 -8.73 -4.39
C ALA A 2 4.35 -7.85 -3.20
N SER A 3 4.91 -8.17 -2.04
CA SER A 3 5.13 -7.22 -0.95
C SER A 3 5.70 -5.94 -1.56
N MET A 4 4.91 -4.87 -1.53
CA MET A 4 5.28 -3.56 -2.02
C MET A 4 6.28 -2.96 -1.03
N THR A 5 7.51 -3.49 -1.06
CA THR A 5 8.63 -2.97 -0.29
C THR A 5 8.88 -1.56 -0.75
N ILE A 6 8.76 -0.61 0.18
CA ILE A 6 9.16 0.80 0.04
C ILE A 6 10.65 0.83 -0.30
N ARG A 7 10.99 0.70 -1.58
CA ARG A 7 12.36 0.87 -2.07
C ARG A 7 12.46 1.72 -3.34
N ASN A 8 11.36 2.18 -3.92
CA ASN A 8 11.41 2.96 -5.17
C ASN A 8 10.54 4.23 -5.09
N LEU A 9 10.81 5.11 -4.11
CA LEU A 9 10.36 6.51 -4.16
C LEU A 9 11.48 7.46 -4.65
N ASP A 10 12.63 6.91 -5.09
CA ASP A 10 13.83 7.69 -5.48
C ASP A 10 14.40 7.31 -6.87
N ASP A 11 13.65 6.61 -7.74
CA ASP A 11 14.12 6.21 -9.08
C ASP A 11 13.84 7.27 -10.17
N SER A 12 13.63 8.54 -9.81
CA SER A 12 13.39 9.63 -10.78
C SER A 12 14.61 10.46 -11.15
N LEU A 13 15.82 10.11 -10.71
CA LEU A 13 17.02 10.86 -11.09
C LEU A 13 18.11 9.93 -11.61
N SER A 14 18.10 9.76 -12.94
CA SER A 14 19.28 9.74 -13.83
C SER A 14 19.38 8.51 -14.74
N SER A 15 19.40 8.83 -16.04
CA SER A 15 19.79 8.03 -17.21
C SER A 15 18.80 6.96 -17.74
N ALA A 16 18.07 7.30 -18.81
CA ALA A 16 18.38 6.84 -20.17
C ALA A 16 17.20 7.02 -21.15
N CYS A 17 17.55 7.41 -22.39
CA CYS A 17 16.82 7.16 -23.64
C CYS A 17 15.43 7.79 -23.86
N GLY A 18 15.42 8.78 -24.76
CA GLY A 18 14.57 8.73 -25.96
C GLY A 18 13.05 8.88 -25.77
N SER A 19 12.60 10.13 -25.62
CA SER A 19 11.36 10.71 -26.19
C SER A 19 10.11 9.83 -26.41
N ALA A 20 9.79 8.92 -25.50
CA ALA A 20 8.49 8.27 -25.43
C ALA A 20 8.08 8.14 -23.95
N PRO A 21 6.92 8.67 -23.53
CA PRO A 21 6.44 8.47 -22.16
C PRO A 21 6.23 6.96 -21.93
N CYS A 22 6.94 6.38 -20.95
CA CYS A 22 6.71 5.00 -20.54
C CYS A 22 5.22 4.84 -20.17
N PRO A 23 4.48 3.86 -20.70
CA PRO A 23 3.04 3.69 -20.46
C PRO A 23 2.68 3.42 -18.99
N MET A 24 3.68 3.24 -18.11
CA MET A 24 3.54 3.07 -16.67
C MET A 24 3.64 4.38 -15.87
N ALA A 25 4.02 5.50 -16.49
CA ALA A 25 4.07 6.81 -15.85
C ALA A 25 2.64 7.30 -15.56
N GLY A 26 2.14 7.01 -14.36
CA GLY A 26 0.80 7.36 -13.90
C GLY A 26 -0.12 6.19 -13.60
N ALA A 27 0.25 4.96 -13.97
CA ALA A 27 -0.59 3.75 -13.75
C ALA A 27 -0.79 3.38 -12.26
N TRP A 28 0.02 3.93 -11.36
CA TRP A 28 -0.17 3.76 -9.91
C TRP A 28 -1.29 4.66 -9.37
N LYS A 29 -1.58 5.79 -10.05
CA LYS A 29 -2.65 6.72 -9.68
C LYS A 29 -4.05 6.15 -9.88
N THR A 30 -4.21 4.93 -10.39
CA THR A 30 -5.51 4.23 -10.49
C THR A 30 -5.60 3.06 -9.52
N ARG A 31 -4.58 2.82 -8.69
CA ARG A 31 -4.59 1.76 -7.68
C ARG A 31 -5.30 2.21 -6.41
N HIS A 32 -5.83 1.23 -5.69
CA HIS A 32 -6.34 1.41 -4.33
C HIS A 32 -5.23 1.06 -3.33
N ALA A 33 -5.29 1.67 -2.14
CA ALA A 33 -4.51 1.25 -0.99
C ALA A 33 -5.46 0.75 0.11
N THR A 34 -4.97 -0.10 1.01
CA THR A 34 -5.77 -0.56 2.15
C THR A 34 -5.48 0.29 3.38
N SER A 35 -6.45 0.42 4.28
CA SER A 35 -6.26 1.13 5.56
C SER A 35 -5.15 0.48 6.41
N VAL A 36 -4.90 -0.82 6.21
CA VAL A 36 -3.82 -1.56 6.86
C VAL A 36 -2.45 -1.11 6.33
N ALA A 37 -2.30 -0.97 5.02
CA ALA A 37 -1.05 -0.46 4.43
C ALA A 37 -0.78 1.00 4.85
N GLU A 38 -1.81 1.83 4.92
CA GLU A 38 -1.70 3.19 5.47
C GLU A 38 -1.22 3.16 6.93
N ALA A 39 -1.80 2.28 7.76
CA ALA A 39 -1.41 2.12 9.15
C ALA A 39 0.06 1.68 9.29
N GLU A 40 0.54 0.75 8.46
CA GLU A 40 1.94 0.32 8.45
C GLU A 40 2.90 1.48 8.15
N ILE A 41 2.58 2.29 7.14
CA ILE A 41 3.38 3.46 6.77
C ILE A 41 3.43 4.47 7.92
N ARG A 42 2.27 4.80 8.50
CA ARG A 42 2.17 5.73 9.63
C ARG A 42 2.90 5.20 10.86
N TYR A 43 2.80 3.91 11.15
CA TYR A 43 3.53 3.26 12.24
C TYR A 43 5.04 3.33 12.03
N GLY A 44 5.53 3.06 10.81
CA GLY A 44 6.93 3.21 10.45
C GLY A 44 7.45 4.61 10.73
N MET A 45 6.70 5.65 10.34
CA MET A 45 7.05 7.04 10.63
C MET A 45 7.05 7.36 12.12
N ALA A 46 6.04 6.90 12.86
CA ALA A 46 5.93 7.15 14.30
C ALA A 46 7.11 6.57 15.10
N ARG A 47 7.71 5.48 14.62
CA ARG A 47 8.91 4.87 15.21
C ARG A 47 10.21 5.61 14.90
N MET A 48 10.21 6.55 13.96
CA MET A 48 11.40 7.31 13.61
C MET A 48 11.67 8.38 14.67
N GLY A 49 12.95 8.55 15.03
CA GLY A 49 13.40 9.69 15.81
C GLY A 49 13.04 11.01 15.11
N HIS A 50 12.79 12.04 15.92
CA HIS A 50 12.50 13.37 15.38
C HIS A 50 13.69 13.88 14.55
N GLY A 51 13.41 14.36 13.34
CA GLY A 51 14.44 14.86 12.43
C GLY A 51 13.93 15.12 11.02
N ARG A 52 14.80 15.67 10.17
CA ARG A 52 14.47 16.12 8.81
C ARG A 52 13.86 15.00 7.95
N ARG A 53 14.38 13.78 8.05
CA ARG A 53 13.87 12.62 7.30
C ARG A 53 12.42 12.30 7.65
N ARG A 54 12.05 12.36 8.94
CA ARG A 54 10.69 12.11 9.39
C ARG A 54 9.75 13.20 8.87
N GLN A 55 10.13 14.47 8.97
CA GLN A 55 9.31 15.59 8.48
C GLN A 55 9.07 15.51 6.96
N GLN A 56 10.08 15.14 6.19
CA GLN A 56 9.95 14.94 4.75
C GLN A 56 8.98 13.80 4.41
N LEU A 57 9.10 12.67 5.12
CA LEU A 57 8.19 11.54 4.95
C LEU A 57 6.76 11.89 5.38
N GLU A 58 6.57 12.60 6.49
CA GLU A 58 5.25 13.06 6.94
C GLU A 58 4.57 13.91 5.87
N HIS A 59 5.28 14.88 5.29
CA HIS A 59 4.75 15.70 4.19
C HIS A 59 4.38 14.86 2.96
N ALA A 60 5.26 13.95 2.55
CA ALA A 60 5.01 13.09 1.39
C ALA A 60 3.81 12.16 1.61
N VAL A 61 3.72 11.54 2.79
CA VAL A 61 2.65 10.62 3.17
C VAL A 61 1.30 11.34 3.25
N ILE A 62 1.27 12.54 3.84
CA ILE A 62 0.05 13.36 3.88
C ILE A 62 -0.45 13.67 2.46
N SER A 63 0.44 14.11 1.56
CA SER A 63 0.04 14.42 0.18
C SER A 63 -0.40 13.15 -0.57
N ILE A 64 0.32 12.04 -0.45
CA ILE A 64 -0.05 10.79 -1.11
C ILE A 64 -1.44 10.32 -0.64
N PHE A 65 -1.72 10.32 0.67
CA PHE A 65 -3.01 9.81 1.17
C PHE A 65 -4.17 10.78 0.98
N ASN A 66 -3.94 12.09 1.12
CA ASN A 66 -5.00 13.09 0.99
C ASN A 66 -5.26 13.52 -0.46
N ASP A 67 -4.27 13.45 -1.33
CA ASP A 67 -4.41 13.91 -2.72
C ASP A 67 -4.49 12.70 -3.66
N ASP A 68 -3.47 11.83 -3.64
CA ASP A 68 -3.39 10.72 -4.59
C ASP A 68 -4.27 9.52 -4.20
N PHE A 69 -4.61 9.29 -2.93
CA PHE A 69 -5.47 8.17 -2.51
C PHE A 69 -6.78 8.58 -1.84
N ALA A 70 -7.16 9.86 -1.91
CA ALA A 70 -8.46 10.32 -1.41
C ALA A 70 -9.60 9.48 -2.00
N GLY A 71 -10.45 8.95 -1.11
CA GLY A 71 -11.57 8.09 -1.48
C GLY A 71 -11.17 6.69 -1.98
N ARG A 72 -9.89 6.32 -1.95
CA ARG A 72 -9.37 5.06 -2.49
C ARG A 72 -8.61 4.22 -1.45
N ILE A 73 -8.87 4.53 -0.19
CA ILE A 73 -8.46 3.71 0.94
C ILE A 73 -9.57 2.72 1.26
N LEU A 74 -9.28 1.45 1.00
CA LEU A 74 -10.18 0.35 1.28
C LEU A 74 -10.11 0.00 2.77
N PRO A 75 -11.23 0.07 3.51
CA PRO A 75 -11.25 -0.26 4.92
C PRO A 75 -11.13 -1.78 5.13
N PHE A 76 -10.42 -2.18 6.17
CA PHE A 76 -10.55 -3.54 6.71
C PHE A 76 -11.84 -3.63 7.55
N ASP A 77 -12.93 -4.00 6.90
CA ASP A 77 -14.27 -4.07 7.47
C ASP A 77 -14.67 -5.50 7.88
N GLY A 78 -15.93 -5.69 8.29
CA GLY A 78 -16.44 -7.01 8.68
C GLY A 78 -16.31 -8.05 7.56
N GLU A 79 -16.62 -7.69 6.31
CA GLU A 79 -16.51 -8.61 5.18
C GLU A 79 -15.05 -9.04 4.95
N ALA A 80 -14.12 -8.07 5.00
CA ALA A 80 -12.68 -8.36 4.92
C ALA A 80 -12.21 -9.26 6.07
N ALA A 81 -12.79 -9.13 7.27
CA ALA A 81 -12.46 -10.00 8.41
C ALA A 81 -12.89 -11.46 8.19
N TRP A 82 -14.05 -11.68 7.56
CA TRP A 82 -14.48 -13.03 7.17
C TRP A 82 -13.55 -13.64 6.11
N ALA A 83 -13.21 -12.87 5.08
CA ALA A 83 -12.25 -13.32 4.05
C ALA A 83 -10.85 -13.61 4.63
N TYR A 84 -10.41 -12.80 5.60
CA TYR A 84 -9.13 -12.99 6.29
C TYR A 84 -9.03 -14.36 6.96
N ALA A 85 -10.07 -14.78 7.67
CA ALA A 85 -10.09 -16.06 8.36
C ALA A 85 -9.91 -17.23 7.38
N ALA A 86 -10.57 -17.16 6.22
CA ALA A 86 -10.43 -18.15 5.15
C ALA A 86 -9.00 -18.19 4.59
N VAL A 87 -8.44 -17.03 4.22
CA VAL A 87 -7.08 -16.92 3.66
C VAL A 87 -6.02 -17.42 4.64
N ALA A 88 -6.11 -17.03 5.91
CA ALA A 88 -5.16 -17.42 6.93
C ALA A 88 -5.21 -18.94 7.19
N CYS A 89 -6.42 -19.51 7.28
CA CYS A 89 -6.62 -20.94 7.50
C CYS A 89 -6.10 -21.78 6.32
N GLU A 90 -6.43 -21.39 5.08
CA GLU A 90 -5.96 -22.06 3.87
C GLU A 90 -4.43 -22.11 3.82
N ARG A 91 -3.77 -20.98 4.08
CA ARG A 91 -2.30 -20.88 4.11
C ARG A 91 -1.67 -21.73 5.22
N PHE A 92 -2.29 -21.75 6.39
CA PHE A 92 -1.85 -22.58 7.50
C PHE A 92 -1.94 -24.07 7.16
N GLN A 93 -3.08 -24.53 6.64
CA GLN A 93 -3.29 -25.92 6.23
C GLN A 93 -2.34 -26.34 5.10
N ALA A 94 -1.99 -25.41 4.21
CA ALA A 94 -1.01 -25.63 3.16
C ALA A 94 0.46 -25.63 3.65
N GLY A 95 0.72 -25.50 4.96
CA GLY A 95 2.07 -25.46 5.54
C GLY A 95 2.88 -24.21 5.17
N ARG A 96 2.20 -23.14 4.74
CA ARG A 96 2.82 -21.89 4.24
C ARG A 96 2.22 -20.69 4.97
N PRO A 97 2.44 -20.56 6.29
CA PRO A 97 1.89 -19.47 7.07
C PRO A 97 2.28 -18.12 6.48
N ILE A 98 1.34 -17.18 6.52
CA ILE A 98 1.50 -15.82 6.01
C ILE A 98 1.42 -14.84 7.18
N SER A 99 2.05 -13.67 7.06
CA SER A 99 1.91 -12.64 8.08
C SER A 99 0.45 -12.18 8.21
N GLN A 100 0.07 -11.75 9.41
CA GLN A 100 -1.28 -11.24 9.66
C GLN A 100 -1.61 -10.04 8.75
N VAL A 101 -0.67 -9.12 8.56
CA VAL A 101 -0.88 -7.92 7.73
C VAL A 101 -1.06 -8.30 6.26
N ASP A 102 -0.21 -9.18 5.73
CA ASP A 102 -0.37 -9.63 4.34
C ASP A 102 -1.71 -10.33 4.12
N ALA A 103 -2.16 -11.15 5.08
CA ALA A 103 -3.47 -11.77 5.02
C ALA A 103 -4.61 -10.75 5.05
N GLN A 104 -4.51 -9.69 5.86
CA GLN A 104 -5.51 -8.60 5.88
C GLN A 104 -5.53 -7.82 4.56
N ILE A 105 -4.37 -7.55 3.96
CA ILE A 105 -4.28 -6.89 2.66
C ILE A 105 -4.90 -7.75 1.56
N ILE A 106 -4.59 -9.06 1.53
CA ILE A 106 -5.19 -9.99 0.57
C ILE A 106 -6.70 -10.11 0.76
N ALA A 107 -7.16 -10.12 2.00
CA ALA A 107 -8.57 -10.28 2.34
C ALA A 107 -9.42 -9.04 2.10
N THR A 108 -8.81 -7.86 1.94
CA THR A 108 -9.55 -6.62 1.66
C THR A 108 -9.90 -6.57 0.17
N PRO A 109 -11.18 -6.70 -0.23
CA PRO A 109 -11.54 -6.72 -1.64
C PRO A 109 -11.43 -5.31 -2.24
N THR A 110 -10.93 -5.22 -3.47
CA THR A 110 -11.03 -4.00 -4.26
C THR A 110 -12.49 -3.82 -4.68
N ARG A 111 -13.19 -2.86 -4.07
CA ARG A 111 -14.51 -2.45 -4.53
C ARG A 111 -14.33 -1.37 -5.59
N ASP A 112 -14.78 -1.64 -6.81
CA ASP A 112 -14.92 -0.60 -7.82
C ASP A 112 -16.08 0.29 -7.35
N GLN A 113 -15.79 1.47 -6.81
CA GLN A 113 -16.82 2.43 -6.43
C GLN A 113 -17.42 3.04 -7.70
N GLN A 114 -18.27 2.27 -8.38
CA GLN A 114 -19.32 2.80 -9.24
C GLN A 114 -20.61 2.85 -8.43
N GLN A 115 -20.80 3.96 -7.71
CA GLN A 115 -22.10 4.57 -7.43
C GLN A 115 -21.93 5.97 -6.88
#